data_AF-A0A1C6E543-F1
#
_entry.id   AF-A0A1C6E543-F1
#
_cell.length_a   1.000
_cell.length_b   1.000
_cell.length_c   1.000
_cell.angle_alpha   90.00
_cell.angle_beta   90.00
_cell.angle_gamma   90.00
#
_symmetry.space_group_name_H-M   'P 1'
#
loop_
_entity.id
_entity.type
_entity.pdbx_description
1 polymer ?
#
loop_
_entity_poly.entity_id
_entity_poly.type
_entity_poly.pdbx_seq_one_letter_code
_entity_poly.pdbx_strand_id
1 'polypeptide(L)'
;MRKYFKEWERYQLEALLKAKTPVKEICNILKRSKTCIYREIKNGTVEMLDSDLKPYTKYCADRGQQVQDEKSHNKGREPKIENDLDFVRFIESMVLEKKYSPVAILAYINKNHLTFKTKVCFKTIYNYVHNGIFLNITRTNLPMPRKKVEKEKPKKRQAYSHIHTSIEKRPKEIYDRLTYGHWELDTVESGKGDNTCLFVFTERMTREELIYKAEGKNQKSLLKILNRIERNLSAPVFRETFKTITCDNGVEFLDMDAMEKSYYNKVMKRTKVYYCHPYNACERGSNENANKLIRRWIPKGSHISKFTDKYIQDLQDWINTYPRKIFDYLSSQEYKELVLVS
;
A
#
# COMPACT_ATOMS: atom_id res chain seq x y z
N MET A 1 -38.61 6.49 -5.51
CA MET A 1 -38.36 5.59 -6.66
C MET A 1 -37.78 4.26 -6.14
N ARG A 2 -38.60 3.27 -5.77
CA ARG A 2 -38.13 1.92 -5.41
C ARG A 2 -38.14 1.06 -6.68
N LYS A 3 -37.00 0.88 -7.35
CA LYS A 3 -36.93 0.28 -8.70
C LYS A 3 -37.24 -1.22 -8.76
N TYR A 4 -37.24 -1.95 -7.63
CA TYR A 4 -37.45 -3.41 -7.59
C TYR A 4 -38.38 -3.82 -6.44
N PHE A 5 -39.00 -5.01 -6.56
CA PHE A 5 -39.65 -5.69 -5.44
C PHE A 5 -38.59 -6.11 -4.42
N LYS A 6 -38.87 -5.88 -3.13
CA LYS A 6 -38.13 -6.49 -2.03
C LYS A 6 -38.61 -7.92 -1.82
N GLU A 7 -37.78 -8.75 -1.24
CA GLU A 7 -38.08 -10.16 -0.94
C GLU A 7 -39.41 -10.33 -0.17
N TRP A 8 -39.61 -9.58 0.91
CA TRP A 8 -40.88 -9.60 1.66
C TRP A 8 -42.10 -9.11 0.85
N GLU A 9 -41.92 -8.19 -0.11
CA GLU A 9 -43.00 -7.75 -1.00
C GLU A 9 -43.41 -8.88 -1.95
N ARG A 10 -42.49 -9.80 -2.31
CA ARG A 10 -42.78 -11.00 -3.10
C ARG A 10 -43.54 -12.06 -2.30
N TYR A 11 -43.15 -12.30 -1.06
CA TYR A 11 -43.90 -13.19 -0.16
C TYR A 11 -45.32 -12.67 0.10
N GLN A 12 -45.47 -11.35 0.27
CA GLN A 12 -46.78 -10.73 0.41
C GLN A 12 -47.62 -10.87 -0.87
N LEU A 13 -47.00 -10.70 -2.05
CA LEU A 13 -47.66 -10.93 -3.34
C LEU A 13 -48.12 -12.38 -3.49
N GLU A 14 -47.30 -13.36 -3.08
CA GLU A 14 -47.67 -14.77 -3.10
C GLU A 14 -48.87 -15.08 -2.20
N ALA A 15 -48.90 -14.52 -0.99
CA ALA A 15 -50.03 -14.68 -0.08
C ALA A 15 -51.34 -14.09 -0.64
N LEU A 16 -51.28 -12.90 -1.23
CA LEU A 16 -52.44 -12.23 -1.83
C LEU A 16 -52.97 -12.98 -3.07
N LEU A 17 -52.08 -13.56 -3.88
CA LEU A 17 -52.49 -14.39 -5.02
C LEU A 17 -53.14 -15.71 -4.57
N LYS A 18 -52.64 -16.33 -3.50
CA LYS A 18 -53.28 -17.51 -2.88
C LYS A 18 -54.67 -17.18 -2.33
N ALA A 19 -54.83 -15.98 -1.76
CA ALA A 19 -56.12 -15.47 -1.29
C ALA A 19 -57.07 -15.02 -2.42
N LYS A 20 -56.67 -15.17 -3.69
CA LYS A 20 -57.43 -14.74 -4.88
C LYS A 20 -57.82 -13.26 -4.87
N THR A 21 -57.02 -12.41 -4.22
CA THR A 21 -57.24 -10.98 -4.17
C THR A 21 -57.14 -10.36 -5.57
N PRO A 22 -58.08 -9.50 -6.00
CA PRO A 22 -58.01 -8.85 -7.31
C PRO A 22 -56.75 -7.99 -7.47
N VAL A 23 -56.13 -8.01 -8.66
CA VAL A 23 -54.88 -7.29 -8.94
C VAL A 23 -54.98 -5.78 -8.65
N LYS A 24 -56.17 -5.18 -8.80
CA LYS A 24 -56.42 -3.76 -8.48
C LYS A 24 -56.22 -3.46 -6.99
N GLU A 25 -56.62 -4.38 -6.12
CA GLU A 25 -56.46 -4.27 -4.67
C GLU A 25 -55.01 -4.56 -4.26
N ILE A 26 -54.36 -5.54 -4.90
CA ILE A 26 -52.91 -5.79 -4.74
C ILE A 26 -52.09 -4.53 -5.09
N CYS A 27 -52.46 -3.79 -6.14
CA CYS A 27 -51.82 -2.51 -6.49
C CYS A 27 -51.88 -1.50 -5.34
N ASN A 28 -53.03 -1.43 -4.65
CA ASN A 28 -53.24 -0.50 -3.53
C ASN A 28 -52.45 -0.94 -2.29
N ILE A 29 -52.45 -2.24 -1.97
CA ILE A 29 -51.74 -2.81 -0.81
C ILE A 29 -50.23 -2.64 -0.95
N LEU A 30 -49.66 -3.07 -2.09
CA LEU A 30 -48.21 -3.02 -2.33
C LEU A 30 -47.74 -1.63 -2.80
N LYS A 31 -48.67 -0.71 -3.08
CA LYS A 31 -48.40 0.63 -3.63
C LYS A 31 -47.53 0.57 -4.90
N ARG A 32 -47.85 -0.37 -5.80
CA ARG A 32 -47.14 -0.62 -7.07
C ARG A 32 -48.08 -0.46 -8.26
N SER A 33 -47.54 -0.09 -9.41
CA SER A 33 -48.34 -0.01 -10.64
C SER A 33 -48.76 -1.39 -11.13
N LYS A 34 -49.91 -1.45 -11.81
CA LYS A 34 -50.48 -2.66 -12.42
C LYS A 34 -49.45 -3.39 -13.29
N THR A 35 -48.72 -2.65 -14.13
CA THR A 35 -47.65 -3.19 -14.99
C THR A 35 -46.50 -3.82 -14.20
N CYS A 36 -46.14 -3.26 -13.04
CA CYS A 36 -45.07 -3.79 -12.21
C CYS A 36 -45.47 -5.13 -11.58
N ILE A 37 -46.71 -5.23 -11.10
CA ILE A 37 -47.25 -6.47 -10.52
C ILE A 37 -47.34 -7.57 -11.59
N TYR A 38 -47.88 -7.29 -12.77
CA TYR A 38 -47.92 -8.30 -13.84
C TYR A 38 -46.54 -8.76 -14.30
N ARG A 39 -45.56 -7.86 -14.38
CA ARG A 39 -44.18 -8.24 -14.68
C ARG A 39 -43.57 -9.13 -13.61
N GLU A 40 -43.83 -8.83 -12.34
CA GLU A 40 -43.35 -9.65 -11.22
C GLU A 40 -44.02 -11.02 -11.22
N ILE A 41 -45.35 -11.08 -11.40
CA ILE A 41 -46.09 -12.33 -11.55
C ILE A 41 -45.49 -13.16 -12.68
N LYS A 42 -45.33 -12.58 -13.87
CA LYS A 42 -44.72 -13.26 -15.02
C LYS A 42 -43.32 -13.80 -14.72
N ASN A 43 -42.50 -13.08 -13.95
CA ASN A 43 -41.14 -13.53 -13.62
C ASN A 43 -41.12 -14.66 -12.57
N GLY A 44 -42.11 -14.71 -11.66
CA GLY A 44 -42.18 -15.71 -10.58
C GLY A 44 -43.15 -16.86 -10.84
N THR A 45 -43.93 -16.84 -11.92
CA THR A 45 -44.81 -17.96 -12.29
C THR A 45 -44.00 -19.15 -12.79
N VAL A 46 -44.25 -20.31 -12.21
CA VAL A 46 -43.70 -21.61 -12.58
C VAL A 46 -44.82 -22.56 -12.97
N GLU A 47 -44.51 -23.49 -13.88
CA GLU A 47 -45.36 -24.65 -14.16
C GLU A 47 -45.02 -25.77 -13.17
N MET A 48 -46.05 -26.30 -12.52
CA MET A 48 -45.96 -27.41 -11.58
C MET A 48 -46.92 -28.52 -12.02
N LEU A 49 -46.66 -29.74 -11.57
CA LEU A 49 -47.57 -30.88 -11.78
C LEU A 49 -48.38 -31.10 -10.50
N ASP A 50 -49.67 -31.33 -10.67
CA ASP A 50 -50.55 -31.75 -9.57
C ASP A 50 -50.37 -33.24 -9.26
N SER A 51 -51.02 -33.75 -8.21
CA SER A 51 -51.00 -35.17 -7.82
C SER A 51 -51.44 -36.10 -8.96
N ASP A 52 -52.30 -35.62 -9.86
CA ASP A 52 -52.77 -36.33 -11.06
C ASP A 52 -51.87 -36.12 -12.29
N LEU A 53 -50.66 -35.58 -12.13
CA LEU A 53 -49.72 -35.21 -13.20
C LEU A 53 -50.29 -34.21 -14.22
N LYS A 54 -51.29 -33.41 -13.82
CA LYS A 54 -51.83 -32.33 -14.63
C LYS A 54 -51.01 -31.05 -14.42
N PRO A 55 -50.56 -30.37 -15.50
CA PRO A 55 -49.80 -29.14 -15.37
C PRO A 55 -50.70 -27.99 -14.90
N TYR A 56 -50.23 -27.23 -13.92
CA TYR A 56 -50.84 -25.98 -13.48
C TYR A 56 -49.78 -24.91 -13.23
N THR A 57 -50.15 -23.64 -13.33
CA THR A 57 -49.24 -22.52 -13.09
C THR A 57 -49.44 -21.94 -11.70
N LYS A 58 -48.33 -21.62 -11.03
CA LYS A 58 -48.33 -21.00 -9.70
C LYS A 58 -47.26 -19.94 -9.60
N TYR A 59 -47.58 -18.81 -8.98
CA TYR A 59 -46.57 -17.83 -8.60
C TYR A 59 -45.78 -18.33 -7.37
N CYS A 60 -44.46 -18.30 -7.47
CA CYS A 60 -43.54 -18.63 -6.39
C CYS A 60 -42.63 -17.42 -6.09
N ALA A 61 -42.66 -16.91 -4.86
CA ALA A 61 -41.85 -15.75 -4.48
C ALA A 61 -40.34 -16.04 -4.61
N ASP A 62 -39.91 -17.24 -4.23
CA ASP A 62 -38.50 -17.66 -4.31
C ASP A 62 -38.01 -17.67 -5.76
N ARG A 63 -38.85 -18.11 -6.71
CA ARG A 63 -38.50 -18.04 -8.14
C ARG A 63 -38.40 -16.59 -8.62
N GLY A 64 -39.34 -15.73 -8.20
CA GLY A 64 -39.30 -14.29 -8.51
C GLY A 64 -38.02 -13.62 -7.98
N GLN A 65 -37.56 -14.01 -6.80
CA GLN A 65 -36.30 -13.56 -6.21
C GLN A 65 -35.10 -14.08 -7.02
N GLN A 66 -35.06 -15.37 -7.32
CA GLN A 66 -33.99 -16.00 -8.11
C GLN A 66 -33.83 -15.36 -9.49
N VAL A 67 -34.93 -15.13 -10.23
CA VAL A 67 -34.89 -14.48 -11.56
C VAL A 67 -34.37 -13.05 -11.46
N GLN A 68 -34.70 -12.32 -10.39
CA GLN A 68 -34.18 -10.99 -10.16
C GLN A 68 -32.67 -11.03 -9.85
N ASP A 69 -32.21 -12.01 -9.08
CA ASP A 69 -30.80 -12.19 -8.74
C ASP A 69 -29.99 -12.60 -9.97
N GLU A 70 -30.46 -13.55 -10.78
CA GLU A 70 -29.87 -13.92 -12.08
C GLU A 70 -29.73 -12.69 -13.00
N LYS A 71 -30.82 -11.93 -13.16
CA LYS A 71 -30.81 -10.69 -13.95
C LYS A 71 -29.90 -9.63 -13.34
N SER A 72 -29.67 -9.64 -12.02
CA SER A 72 -28.79 -8.70 -11.34
C SER A 72 -27.32 -9.11 -11.43
N HIS A 73 -27.02 -10.40 -11.41
CA HIS A 73 -25.68 -10.94 -11.63
C HIS A 73 -25.18 -10.63 -13.05
N ASN A 74 -26.08 -10.72 -14.03
CA ASN A 74 -25.77 -10.38 -15.43
C ASN A 74 -25.77 -8.86 -15.69
N LYS A 75 -26.10 -8.02 -14.70
CA LYS A 75 -25.94 -6.57 -14.80
C LYS A 75 -24.52 -6.18 -14.44
N GLY A 76 -23.70 -5.95 -15.45
CA GLY A 76 -22.37 -5.40 -15.29
C GLY A 76 -21.96 -4.65 -16.54
N ARG A 77 -21.08 -3.66 -16.39
CA ARG A 77 -20.35 -3.16 -17.54
C ARG A 77 -19.28 -4.19 -17.87
N GLU A 78 -19.19 -4.61 -19.12
CA GLU A 78 -18.12 -5.49 -19.59
C GLU A 78 -16.75 -4.91 -19.18
N PRO A 79 -15.82 -5.75 -18.70
CA PRO A 79 -14.49 -5.29 -18.33
C PRO A 79 -13.82 -4.61 -19.53
N LYS A 80 -13.30 -3.40 -19.34
CA LYS A 80 -12.63 -2.65 -20.42
C LYS A 80 -11.36 -3.34 -20.93
N ILE A 81 -10.84 -4.31 -20.18
CA ILE A 81 -9.55 -4.96 -20.39
C ILE A 81 -9.61 -6.11 -21.41
N GLU A 82 -10.79 -6.69 -21.65
CA GLU A 82 -10.92 -7.91 -22.48
C GLU A 82 -10.38 -7.75 -23.91
N ASN A 83 -10.27 -6.52 -24.42
CA ASN A 83 -9.80 -6.22 -25.78
C ASN A 83 -8.37 -5.65 -25.86
N ASP A 84 -7.61 -5.56 -24.77
CA ASP A 84 -6.28 -4.95 -24.73
C ASP A 84 -5.25 -5.82 -23.99
N LEU A 85 -4.83 -6.90 -24.65
CA LEU A 85 -3.86 -7.86 -24.11
C LEU A 85 -2.48 -7.22 -23.83
N ASP A 86 -2.07 -6.22 -24.60
CA ASP A 86 -0.80 -5.53 -24.40
C ASP A 86 -0.81 -4.76 -23.08
N PHE A 87 -1.90 -4.06 -22.77
CA PHE A 87 -2.09 -3.39 -21.49
C PHE A 87 -2.10 -4.37 -20.31
N VAL A 88 -2.72 -5.54 -20.48
CA VAL A 88 -2.72 -6.61 -19.45
C VAL A 88 -1.30 -7.08 -19.17
N ARG A 89 -0.59 -7.51 -20.21
CA ARG A 89 0.78 -8.03 -20.09
C ARG A 89 1.72 -6.99 -19.48
N PHE A 90 1.54 -5.72 -19.84
CA PHE A 90 2.30 -4.62 -19.28
C PHE A 90 2.03 -4.43 -17.78
N ILE A 91 0.77 -4.45 -17.34
CA ILE A 91 0.45 -4.36 -15.91
C ILE A 91 1.03 -5.56 -15.16
N GLU A 92 0.87 -6.78 -15.69
CA GLU A 92 1.35 -7.99 -15.04
C GLU A 92 2.87 -7.99 -14.88
N SER A 93 3.63 -7.61 -15.92
CA SER A 93 5.09 -7.51 -15.82
C SER A 93 5.53 -6.43 -14.83
N MET A 94 4.89 -5.26 -14.84
CA MET A 94 5.21 -4.18 -13.91
C MET A 94 4.92 -4.53 -12.44
N VAL A 95 3.87 -5.32 -12.17
CA VAL A 95 3.55 -5.80 -10.82
C VAL A 95 4.50 -6.93 -10.40
N LEU A 96 4.73 -7.92 -11.26
CA LEU A 96 5.48 -9.13 -10.91
C LEU A 96 6.99 -8.90 -10.87
N GLU A 97 7.53 -8.26 -11.89
CA GLU A 97 8.97 -8.07 -12.07
C GLU A 97 9.43 -6.77 -11.40
N LYS A 98 8.77 -5.65 -11.69
CA LYS A 98 9.17 -4.34 -11.18
C LYS A 98 8.59 -4.02 -9.80
N LYS A 99 7.64 -4.81 -9.26
CA LYS A 99 6.99 -4.59 -7.95
C LYS A 99 6.26 -3.25 -7.82
N TYR A 100 5.74 -2.71 -8.92
CA TYR A 100 5.01 -1.45 -8.93
C TYR A 100 3.59 -1.62 -8.40
N SER A 101 3.09 -0.62 -7.67
CA SER A 101 1.67 -0.55 -7.34
C SER A 101 0.85 -0.10 -8.57
N PRO A 102 -0.42 -0.50 -8.71
CA PRO A 102 -1.30 -0.01 -9.79
C PRO A 102 -1.32 1.51 -9.97
N VAL A 103 -1.19 2.26 -8.87
CA VAL A 103 -1.09 3.73 -8.90
C VAL A 103 0.22 4.18 -9.57
N ALA A 104 1.34 3.58 -9.19
CA ALA A 104 2.66 3.87 -9.75
C ALA A 104 2.76 3.45 -11.23
N ILE A 105 2.08 2.37 -11.63
CA ILE A 105 2.04 1.94 -13.03
C ILE A 105 1.36 3.01 -13.90
N LEU A 106 0.21 3.53 -13.48
CA LEU A 106 -0.47 4.59 -14.24
C LEU A 106 0.34 5.88 -14.29
N ALA A 107 1.01 6.24 -13.20
CA ALA A 107 1.96 7.36 -13.19
C ALA A 107 3.09 7.15 -14.21
N TYR A 108 3.68 5.94 -14.22
CA TYR A 108 4.73 5.57 -15.16
C TYR A 108 4.24 5.64 -16.62
N ILE A 109 3.03 5.15 -16.91
CA ILE A 109 2.42 5.23 -18.24
C ILE A 109 2.28 6.67 -18.70
N ASN A 110 1.72 7.54 -17.85
CA ASN A 110 1.51 8.95 -18.17
C ASN A 110 2.84 9.68 -18.41
N LYS A 111 3.83 9.42 -17.55
CA LYS A 111 5.15 10.05 -17.59
C LYS A 111 5.96 9.66 -18.83
N ASN A 112 5.88 8.38 -19.24
CA ASN A 112 6.57 7.89 -20.43
C ASN A 112 5.71 8.01 -21.71
N HIS A 113 4.58 8.72 -21.63
CA HIS A 113 3.64 8.91 -22.74
C HIS A 113 3.24 7.61 -23.46
N LEU A 114 3.12 6.51 -22.71
CA LEU A 114 2.75 5.21 -23.28
C LEU A 114 1.28 5.20 -23.67
N THR A 115 1.00 4.81 -24.91
CA THR A 115 -0.37 4.75 -25.44
C THR A 115 -0.88 3.32 -25.48
N PHE A 116 -1.98 3.07 -24.79
CA PHE A 116 -2.73 1.80 -24.84
C PHE A 116 -4.14 2.06 -25.39
N LYS A 117 -4.79 1.02 -25.91
CA LYS A 117 -6.18 1.12 -26.40
C LYS A 117 -7.14 1.42 -25.26
N THR A 118 -6.81 0.92 -24.07
CA THR A 118 -7.64 1.04 -22.86
C THR A 118 -7.13 2.11 -21.92
N LYS A 119 -8.04 2.99 -21.49
CA LYS A 119 -7.80 3.96 -20.40
C LYS A 119 -8.64 3.61 -19.17
N VAL A 120 -7.97 3.34 -18.06
CA VAL A 120 -8.59 2.99 -16.76
C VAL A 120 -7.98 3.83 -15.63
N CYS A 121 -8.75 4.05 -14.57
CA CYS A 121 -8.23 4.63 -13.33
C CYS A 121 -7.64 3.53 -12.42
N PHE A 122 -6.81 3.91 -11.46
CA PHE A 122 -6.15 2.95 -10.56
C PHE A 122 -7.14 2.04 -9.82
N LYS A 123 -8.31 2.59 -9.43
CA LYS A 123 -9.36 1.86 -8.71
C LYS A 123 -9.90 0.69 -9.54
N THR A 124 -10.02 0.89 -10.86
CA THR A 124 -10.45 -0.16 -11.78
C THR A 124 -9.42 -1.29 -11.84
N ILE A 125 -8.13 -0.97 -11.90
CA ILE A 125 -7.06 -1.99 -11.89
C ILE A 125 -7.12 -2.80 -10.59
N TYR A 126 -7.24 -2.14 -9.42
CA TYR A 126 -7.40 -2.86 -8.15
C TYR A 126 -8.63 -3.77 -8.13
N ASN A 127 -9.79 -3.27 -8.58
CA ASN A 127 -11.01 -4.08 -8.65
C ASN A 127 -10.84 -5.31 -9.55
N TYR A 128 -10.15 -5.16 -10.68
CA TYR A 128 -9.90 -6.26 -11.60
C TYR A 128 -8.97 -7.33 -11.02
N VAL A 129 -7.92 -6.92 -10.28
CA VAL A 129 -7.09 -7.88 -9.53
C VAL A 129 -7.88 -8.56 -8.43
N HIS A 130 -8.75 -7.84 -7.72
CA HIS A 130 -9.58 -8.42 -6.66
C HIS A 130 -10.65 -9.39 -7.17
N ASN A 131 -11.19 -9.13 -8.36
CA ASN A 131 -12.19 -9.97 -9.02
C ASN A 131 -11.56 -11.13 -9.82
N GLY A 132 -10.22 -11.28 -9.81
CA GLY A 132 -9.53 -12.36 -10.53
C GLY A 132 -9.60 -12.23 -12.07
N ILE A 133 -9.75 -11.02 -12.59
CA ILE A 133 -9.81 -10.76 -14.05
C ILE A 133 -8.42 -10.88 -14.67
N PHE A 134 -7.36 -10.54 -13.92
CA PHE A 134 -5.99 -10.82 -14.33
C PHE A 134 -5.63 -12.28 -14.05
N LEU A 135 -4.97 -12.92 -15.01
CA LEU A 135 -4.61 -14.34 -14.94
C LEU A 135 -3.38 -14.56 -14.05
N ASN A 136 -2.37 -13.69 -14.16
CA ASN A 136 -1.06 -13.92 -13.52
C ASN A 136 -0.85 -13.13 -12.23
N ILE A 137 -1.73 -12.18 -11.92
CA ILE A 137 -1.62 -11.37 -10.70
C ILE A 137 -2.83 -11.53 -9.79
N THR A 138 -2.54 -11.74 -8.52
CA THR A 138 -3.54 -11.83 -7.45
C THR A 138 -3.28 -10.77 -6.38
N ARG A 139 -4.16 -10.71 -5.38
CA ARG A 139 -4.01 -9.79 -4.24
C ARG A 139 -2.67 -9.95 -3.50
N THR A 140 -2.06 -11.14 -3.49
CA THR A 140 -0.78 -11.38 -2.79
C THR A 140 0.40 -10.74 -3.50
N ASN A 141 0.31 -10.55 -4.82
CA ASN A 141 1.33 -9.90 -5.64
C ASN A 141 1.29 -8.37 -5.49
N LEU A 142 0.14 -7.81 -5.11
CA LEU A 142 0.00 -6.38 -4.89
C LEU A 142 0.72 -5.93 -3.61
N PRO A 143 1.33 -4.75 -3.62
CA PRO A 143 1.97 -4.23 -2.44
C PRO A 143 0.93 -4.01 -1.34
N MET A 144 1.31 -4.41 -0.12
CA MET A 144 0.54 -4.12 1.10
C MET A 144 -0.82 -4.83 1.14
N PRO A 145 -0.88 -6.17 1.04
CA PRO A 145 -2.12 -6.87 1.36
C PRO A 145 -2.45 -6.52 2.83
N ARG A 146 -3.62 -5.93 3.08
CA ARG A 146 -4.06 -5.64 4.46
C ARG A 146 -3.96 -6.94 5.27
N LYS A 147 -2.94 -7.03 6.13
CA LYS A 147 -2.83 -8.07 7.14
C LYS A 147 -3.74 -7.65 8.29
N LYS A 148 -4.44 -8.62 8.88
CA LYS A 148 -5.11 -8.40 10.17
C LYS A 148 -4.05 -7.90 11.15
N VAL A 149 -4.35 -6.81 11.87
CA VAL A 149 -3.50 -6.34 12.96
C VAL A 149 -3.66 -7.36 14.08
N GLU A 150 -2.70 -8.27 14.22
CA GLU A 150 -2.57 -9.06 15.43
C GLU A 150 -2.05 -8.13 16.52
N LYS A 151 -2.75 -8.07 17.65
CA LYS A 151 -2.28 -7.32 18.82
C LYS A 151 -1.05 -8.04 19.37
N GLU A 152 0.14 -7.60 19.00
CA GLU A 152 1.37 -8.07 19.64
C GLU A 152 1.36 -7.64 21.11
N LYS A 153 1.72 -8.57 22.01
CA LYS A 153 1.89 -8.27 23.43
C LYS A 153 3.05 -7.29 23.61
N PRO A 154 2.93 -6.25 24.45
CA PRO A 154 4.01 -5.30 24.66
C PRO A 154 5.22 -6.03 25.26
N LYS A 155 6.30 -6.14 24.48
CA LYS A 155 7.59 -6.61 25.01
C LYS A 155 8.26 -5.45 25.73
N LYS A 156 8.46 -5.59 27.04
CA LYS A 156 9.31 -4.68 27.83
C LYS A 156 10.76 -4.87 27.39
N ARG A 157 11.28 -3.98 26.55
CA ARG A 157 12.72 -3.82 26.35
C ARG A 157 13.23 -2.85 27.42
N GLN A 158 14.30 -3.20 28.11
CA GLN A 158 14.96 -2.27 29.03
C GLN A 158 15.48 -1.08 28.23
N ALA A 159 15.04 0.12 28.59
CA ALA A 159 15.61 1.35 28.08
C ALA A 159 16.95 1.55 28.79
N TYR A 160 18.05 1.53 28.04
CA TYR A 160 19.33 1.93 28.59
C TYR A 160 19.36 3.45 28.72
N SER A 161 19.45 3.96 29.95
CA SER A 161 19.64 5.38 30.24
C SER A 161 21.01 5.82 29.72
N HIS A 162 21.03 6.66 28.68
CA HIS A 162 22.24 7.29 28.16
C HIS A 162 22.02 8.79 28.05
N ILE A 163 23.09 9.57 28.19
CA ILE A 163 23.09 11.01 27.96
C ILE A 163 23.00 11.21 26.44
N HIS A 164 21.81 11.56 25.94
CA HIS A 164 21.58 11.84 24.53
C HIS A 164 20.71 13.09 24.35
N THR A 165 20.87 13.74 23.21
CA THR A 165 20.02 14.86 22.79
C THR A 165 18.65 14.34 22.36
N SER A 166 17.64 14.57 23.19
CA SER A 166 16.24 14.28 22.89
C SER A 166 15.76 14.99 21.63
N ILE A 167 14.83 14.38 20.90
CA ILE A 167 14.12 14.96 19.76
C ILE A 167 13.43 16.28 20.08
N GLU A 168 13.06 16.54 21.33
CA GLU A 168 12.47 17.81 21.78
C GLU A 168 13.42 19.00 21.64
N LYS A 169 14.74 18.75 21.69
CA LYS A 169 15.76 19.79 21.51
C LYS A 169 16.05 20.09 20.03
N ARG A 170 15.36 19.41 19.11
CA ARG A 170 15.52 19.61 17.67
C ARG A 170 14.83 20.92 17.25
N PRO A 171 15.49 21.77 16.45
CA PRO A 171 14.88 23.00 15.91
C PRO A 171 13.50 22.75 15.28
N LYS A 172 12.55 23.64 15.56
CA LYS A 172 11.14 23.50 15.14
C LYS A 172 10.98 23.51 13.61
N GLU A 173 11.80 24.28 12.90
CA GLU A 173 11.85 24.35 11.43
C GLU A 173 12.05 22.98 10.75
N ILE A 174 12.68 22.02 11.43
CA ILE A 174 12.93 20.68 10.89
C ILE A 174 11.64 19.84 10.84
N TYR A 175 10.58 20.23 11.56
CA TYR A 175 9.29 19.55 11.50
C TYR A 175 8.51 19.86 10.23
N ASP A 176 8.74 21.03 9.63
CA ASP A 176 8.06 21.49 8.42
C ASP A 176 8.58 20.78 7.16
N ARG A 177 9.74 20.12 7.25
CA ARG A 177 10.35 19.31 6.17
C ARG A 177 10.63 20.14 4.91
N LEU A 178 10.99 21.41 5.10
CA LEU A 178 11.25 22.36 4.02
C LEU A 178 12.72 22.42 3.58
N THR A 179 13.62 21.92 4.41
CA THR A 179 15.06 21.95 4.17
C THR A 179 15.60 20.54 3.92
N TYR A 180 16.43 20.41 2.90
CA TYR A 180 17.16 19.17 2.66
C TYR A 180 18.29 18.99 3.68
N GLY A 181 18.54 17.72 4.01
CA GLY A 181 19.69 17.27 4.79
C GLY A 181 19.35 16.83 6.21
N HIS A 182 18.06 16.67 6.51
CA HIS A 182 17.60 16.09 7.76
C HIS A 182 17.22 14.63 7.52
N TRP A 183 17.94 13.70 8.14
CA TRP A 183 17.80 12.27 7.88
C TRP A 183 17.19 11.55 9.09
N GLU A 184 16.34 10.58 8.81
CA GLU A 184 15.89 9.57 9.78
C GLU A 184 16.70 8.29 9.53
N LEU A 185 17.28 7.72 10.58
CA LEU A 185 18.07 6.49 10.52
C LEU A 185 17.26 5.33 11.11
N ASP A 186 17.26 4.21 10.41
CA ASP A 186 16.66 2.96 10.85
C ASP A 186 17.50 1.75 10.47
N THR A 187 17.19 0.61 11.09
CA THR A 187 17.84 -0.66 10.80
C THR A 187 16.83 -1.70 10.30
N VAL A 188 17.09 -2.27 9.12
CA VAL A 188 16.37 -3.44 8.60
C VAL A 188 17.15 -4.71 8.93
N GLU A 189 16.59 -5.51 9.83
CA GLU A 189 17.20 -6.77 10.29
C GLU A 189 17.04 -7.92 9.28
N SER A 190 18.04 -8.78 9.24
CA SER A 190 18.02 -10.04 8.48
C SER A 190 17.12 -11.10 9.15
N GLY A 191 16.91 -12.22 8.47
CA GLY A 191 16.28 -13.40 9.03
C GLY A 191 17.05 -13.98 10.23
N LYS A 192 16.38 -14.77 11.06
CA LYS A 192 16.99 -15.43 12.22
C LYS A 192 18.24 -16.22 11.79
N GLY A 193 19.33 -16.09 12.53
CA GLY A 193 20.59 -16.80 12.27
C GLY A 193 21.55 -16.07 11.33
N ASP A 194 21.19 -14.89 10.83
CA ASP A 194 22.08 -14.03 10.06
C ASP A 194 22.18 -12.66 10.75
N ASN A 195 23.42 -12.25 11.02
CA ASN A 195 23.72 -11.02 11.76
C ASN A 195 23.75 -9.79 10.85
N THR A 196 23.73 -9.97 9.53
CA THR A 196 23.73 -8.85 8.58
C THR A 196 22.48 -7.98 8.74
N CYS A 197 22.63 -6.70 8.40
CA CYS A 197 21.52 -5.75 8.41
C CYS A 197 21.70 -4.70 7.32
N LEU A 198 20.65 -3.92 7.07
CA LEU A 198 20.74 -2.69 6.28
C LEU A 198 20.51 -1.50 7.20
N PHE A 199 21.42 -0.54 7.17
CA PHE A 199 21.18 0.79 7.69
C PHE A 199 20.52 1.63 6.60
N VAL A 200 19.36 2.20 6.93
CA VAL A 200 18.52 2.97 6.00
C VAL A 200 18.47 4.39 6.49
N PHE A 201 18.92 5.33 5.67
CA PHE A 201 18.80 6.76 5.89
C PHE A 201 17.69 7.29 4.99
N THR A 202 16.62 7.80 5.59
CA THR A 202 15.48 8.41 4.88
C THR A 202 15.53 9.92 5.04
N GLU A 203 15.67 10.65 3.94
CA GLU A 203 15.69 12.12 3.95
C GLU A 203 14.27 12.68 4.19
N ARG A 204 14.15 13.74 5.01
CA ARG A 204 12.85 14.17 5.53
C ARG A 204 12.06 15.08 4.58
N MET A 205 12.68 15.76 3.63
CA MET A 205 12.02 16.58 2.61
C MET A 205 11.69 15.74 1.37
N THR A 206 12.72 15.21 0.71
CA THR A 206 12.65 14.53 -0.60
C THR A 206 12.38 13.04 -0.49
N ARG A 207 12.49 12.45 0.71
CA ARG A 207 12.34 11.01 0.95
C ARG A 207 13.34 10.17 0.15
N GLU A 208 14.52 10.74 -0.07
CA GLU A 208 15.65 10.03 -0.64
C GLU A 208 16.09 8.96 0.36
N GLU A 209 16.32 7.75 -0.14
CA GLU A 209 16.79 6.63 0.66
C GLU A 209 18.25 6.35 0.34
N LEU A 210 19.09 6.25 1.37
CA LEU A 210 20.43 5.70 1.28
C LEU A 210 20.49 4.41 2.09
N ILE A 211 20.90 3.31 1.46
CA ILE A 211 20.82 1.97 2.03
C ILE A 211 22.22 1.37 2.04
N TYR A 212 22.71 1.05 3.23
CA TYR A 212 24.03 0.48 3.41
C TYR A 212 23.95 -0.86 4.11
N LYS A 213 24.49 -1.89 3.46
CA LYS A 213 24.63 -3.22 4.05
C LYS A 213 25.76 -3.25 5.07
N ALA A 214 25.51 -3.93 6.18
CA ALA A 214 26.43 -4.12 7.28
C ALA A 214 26.48 -5.59 7.73
N GLU A 215 27.63 -5.99 8.25
CA GLU A 215 27.88 -7.35 8.77
C GLU A 215 27.18 -7.63 10.10
N GLY A 216 26.75 -6.58 10.80
CA GLY A 216 26.22 -6.67 12.15
C GLY A 216 25.45 -5.43 12.56
N LYS A 217 24.33 -5.64 13.27
CA LYS A 217 23.57 -4.61 13.99
C LYS A 217 24.34 -4.12 15.22
N ASN A 218 25.39 -3.33 14.99
CA ASN A 218 26.22 -2.78 16.07
C ASN A 218 26.79 -1.40 15.68
N GLN A 219 27.25 -0.67 16.69
CA GLN A 219 27.81 0.67 16.54
C GLN A 219 29.05 0.70 15.64
N LYS A 220 29.93 -0.30 15.76
CA LYS A 220 31.17 -0.37 14.96
C LYS A 220 30.87 -0.40 13.46
N SER A 221 29.88 -1.18 13.05
CA SER A 221 29.42 -1.26 11.66
C SER A 221 28.86 0.06 11.16
N LEU A 222 28.02 0.72 11.97
CA LEU A 222 27.44 2.02 11.63
C LEU A 222 28.53 3.10 11.48
N LEU A 223 29.48 3.16 12.41
CA LEU A 223 30.58 4.11 12.36
C LEU A 223 31.47 3.90 11.13
N LYS A 224 31.74 2.64 10.75
CA LYS A 224 32.44 2.34 9.49
C LYS A 224 31.70 2.91 8.28
N ILE A 225 30.37 2.81 8.25
CA ILE A 225 29.54 3.36 7.17
C ILE A 225 29.59 4.89 7.17
N LEU A 226 29.35 5.55 8.30
CA LEU A 226 29.43 7.01 8.41
C LEU A 226 30.81 7.54 8.00
N ASN A 227 31.89 6.88 8.43
CA ASN A 227 33.26 7.20 8.03
C ASN A 227 33.47 7.05 6.52
N ARG A 228 32.95 5.98 5.92
CA ARG A 228 33.04 5.76 4.47
C ARG A 228 32.29 6.84 3.70
N ILE A 229 31.08 7.22 4.13
CA ILE A 229 30.29 8.27 3.49
C ILE A 229 31.03 9.61 3.57
N GLU A 230 31.51 10.00 4.75
CA GLU A 230 32.26 11.25 4.92
C GLU A 230 33.54 11.28 4.09
N ARG A 231 34.25 10.15 3.96
CA ARG A 231 35.43 10.04 3.10
C ARG A 231 35.09 10.22 1.62
N ASN A 232 33.96 9.69 1.17
CA ASN A 232 33.54 9.78 -0.22
C ASN A 232 33.04 11.18 -0.60
N LEU A 233 32.37 11.88 0.33
CA LEU A 233 31.80 13.20 0.07
C LEU A 233 32.75 14.36 0.43
N SER A 234 33.78 14.14 1.25
CA SER A 234 34.55 15.14 2.00
C SER A 234 33.75 15.78 3.17
N ALA A 235 34.48 16.32 4.16
CA ALA A 235 33.86 16.80 5.39
C ALA A 235 32.89 18.00 5.21
N PRO A 236 33.15 19.02 4.36
CA PRO A 236 32.20 20.11 4.12
C PRO A 236 30.90 19.62 3.50
N VAL A 237 30.99 18.86 2.40
CA VAL A 237 29.81 18.34 1.68
C VAL A 237 29.01 17.39 2.56
N PHE A 238 29.67 16.58 3.40
CA PHE A 238 28.98 15.73 4.36
C PHE A 238 28.11 16.54 5.31
N ARG A 239 28.59 17.68 5.83
CA ARG A 239 27.81 18.52 6.75
C ARG A 239 26.62 19.19 6.08
N GLU A 240 26.78 19.58 4.82
CA GLU A 240 25.69 20.14 4.01
C GLU A 240 24.62 19.09 3.69
N THR A 241 25.07 17.87 3.37
CA THR A 241 24.20 16.73 3.03
C THR A 241 23.52 16.15 4.27
N PHE A 242 24.22 16.01 5.40
CA PHE A 242 23.73 15.40 6.65
C PHE A 242 23.76 16.43 7.78
N LYS A 243 22.88 17.43 7.71
CA LYS A 243 22.73 18.46 8.75
C LYS A 243 22.36 17.86 10.10
N THR A 244 21.39 16.94 10.11
CA THR A 244 20.97 16.23 11.32
C THR A 244 20.57 14.80 11.03
N ILE A 245 20.80 13.90 11.98
CA ILE A 245 20.34 12.50 11.93
C ILE A 245 19.41 12.26 13.12
N THR A 246 18.25 11.64 12.89
CA THR A 246 17.31 11.25 13.94
C THR A 246 17.20 9.73 13.99
N CYS A 247 17.46 9.11 15.14
CA CYS A 247 17.38 7.66 15.33
C CYS A 247 16.51 7.29 16.54
N ASP A 248 16.23 6.00 16.71
CA ASP A 248 15.66 5.49 17.95
C ASP A 248 16.75 5.11 18.96
N ASN A 249 16.33 4.64 20.14
CA ASN A 249 17.22 4.17 21.20
C ASN A 249 17.71 2.72 20.95
N GLY A 250 17.89 2.34 19.68
CA GLY A 250 18.49 1.07 19.29
C GLY A 250 19.93 0.93 19.81
N VAL A 251 20.33 -0.30 20.12
CA VAL A 251 21.67 -0.60 20.67
C VAL A 251 22.79 -0.20 19.70
N GLU A 252 22.50 -0.25 18.41
CA GLU A 252 23.37 0.16 17.32
C GLU A 252 23.61 1.68 17.25
N PHE A 253 22.76 2.47 17.91
CA PHE A 253 22.79 3.93 17.85
C PHE A 253 23.21 4.57 19.17
N LEU A 254 23.54 3.85 20.24
CA LEU A 254 23.71 4.47 21.57
C LEU A 254 24.88 5.46 21.68
N ASP A 255 25.92 5.33 20.85
CA ASP A 255 27.12 6.17 20.91
C ASP A 255 26.97 7.45 20.05
N MET A 256 26.25 8.44 20.59
CA MET A 256 26.04 9.75 19.96
C MET A 256 27.36 10.43 19.61
N ASP A 257 28.30 10.48 20.55
CA ASP A 257 29.55 11.23 20.38
C ASP A 257 30.39 10.64 19.25
N ALA A 258 30.45 9.31 19.13
CA ALA A 258 31.14 8.68 18.02
C ALA A 258 30.45 8.93 16.68
N MET A 259 29.12 8.96 16.63
CA MET A 259 28.36 9.28 15.41
C MET A 259 28.58 10.73 14.96
N GLU A 260 28.65 11.67 15.89
CA GLU A 260 28.85 13.09 15.60
C GLU A 260 30.31 13.44 15.31
N LYS A 261 31.29 12.69 15.83
CA LYS A 261 32.71 12.96 15.64
C LYS A 261 33.12 12.79 14.18
N SER A 262 33.74 13.80 13.55
CA SER A 262 34.23 13.69 12.16
C SER A 262 35.45 12.78 12.02
N TYR A 263 35.56 12.12 10.87
CA TYR A 263 36.69 11.30 10.47
C TYR A 263 37.96 12.15 10.26
N TYR A 264 37.80 13.35 9.69
CA TYR A 264 38.90 14.26 9.36
C TYR A 264 39.29 15.18 10.51
N ASN A 265 38.31 15.68 11.27
CA ASN A 265 38.54 16.67 12.33
C ASN A 265 37.88 16.21 13.64
N LYS A 266 38.68 15.92 14.66
CA LYS A 266 38.15 15.46 15.95
C LYS A 266 37.48 16.58 16.78
N VAL A 267 37.70 17.84 16.41
CA VAL A 267 37.13 19.03 17.06
C VAL A 267 35.77 19.40 16.46
N MET A 268 35.66 19.40 15.13
CA MET A 268 34.40 19.74 14.45
C MET A 268 33.54 18.51 14.21
N LYS A 269 32.30 18.55 14.69
CA LYS A 269 31.30 17.49 14.45
C LYS A 269 30.96 17.38 12.96
N ARG A 270 30.70 16.17 12.47
CA ARG A 270 30.24 15.88 11.10
C ARG A 270 28.74 16.10 10.91
N THR A 271 27.96 15.96 11.98
CA THR A 271 26.50 16.09 11.99
C THR A 271 26.02 16.26 13.42
N LYS A 272 24.71 16.43 13.61
CA LYS A 272 24.05 16.45 14.91
C LYS A 272 23.01 15.34 15.01
N VAL A 273 23.04 14.56 16.08
CA VAL A 273 22.17 13.39 16.28
C VAL A 273 21.09 13.69 17.31
N TYR A 274 19.85 13.29 17.01
CA TYR A 274 18.69 13.40 17.90
C TYR A 274 18.04 12.02 18.09
N TYR A 275 17.52 11.76 19.28
CA TYR A 275 16.88 10.48 19.62
C TYR A 275 15.40 10.66 19.90
N CYS A 276 14.59 9.79 19.31
CA CYS A 276 13.15 9.72 19.53
C CYS A 276 12.80 9.24 20.95
N HIS A 277 11.60 9.58 21.39
CA HIS A 277 11.08 9.08 22.65
C HIS A 277 10.93 7.54 22.60
N PRO A 278 11.27 6.83 23.70
CA PRO A 278 10.95 5.42 23.82
C PRO A 278 9.47 5.16 23.53
N TYR A 279 9.17 4.10 22.78
CA TYR A 279 7.81 3.68 22.42
C TYR A 279 7.01 4.64 21.53
N ASN A 280 7.61 5.71 20.99
CA ASN A 280 6.92 6.62 20.08
C ASN A 280 7.34 6.41 18.62
N ALA A 281 6.82 5.35 18.00
CA ALA A 281 7.15 5.01 16.60
C ALA A 281 6.67 6.06 15.58
N CYS A 282 5.65 6.86 15.91
CA CYS A 282 5.07 7.87 15.02
C CYS A 282 6.04 9.01 14.69
N GLU A 283 7.06 9.22 15.52
CA GLU A 283 8.08 10.27 15.31
C GLU A 283 8.99 10.00 14.09
N ARG A 284 8.98 8.76 13.58
CA ARG A 284 9.75 8.30 12.40
C ARG A 284 8.86 7.61 11.37
N GLY A 285 7.67 8.16 11.13
CA GLY A 285 6.69 7.56 10.20
C GLY A 285 7.21 7.36 8.76
N SER A 286 8.27 8.07 8.35
CA SER A 286 8.86 7.91 7.01
C SER A 286 9.65 6.61 6.87
N ASN A 287 10.39 6.21 7.91
CA ASN A 287 11.12 4.94 7.95
C ASN A 287 10.21 3.73 7.76
N GLU A 288 8.99 3.75 8.31
CA GLU A 288 8.05 2.64 8.14
C GLU A 288 7.67 2.44 6.66
N ASN A 289 7.50 3.53 5.92
CA ASN A 289 7.20 3.45 4.49
C ASN A 289 8.43 3.02 3.67
N ALA A 290 9.62 3.53 3.98
CA ALA A 290 10.88 3.13 3.35
C ALA A 290 11.15 1.63 3.54
N ASN A 291 11.05 1.15 4.77
CA ASN A 291 11.20 -0.26 5.10
C ASN A 291 10.18 -1.15 4.37
N LYS A 292 8.94 -0.68 4.19
CA LYS A 292 7.95 -1.43 3.39
C LYS A 292 8.36 -1.56 1.92
N LEU A 293 9.01 -0.56 1.33
CA LEU A 293 9.53 -0.64 -0.04
C LEU A 293 10.69 -1.64 -0.14
N ILE A 294 11.62 -1.61 0.81
CA ILE A 294 12.72 -2.58 0.92
C ILE A 294 12.15 -4.01 1.05
N ARG A 295 11.13 -4.20 1.89
CA ARG A 295 10.52 -5.51 2.12
C ARG A 295 9.72 -6.07 0.94
N ARG A 296 9.49 -5.30 -0.12
CA ARG A 296 8.95 -5.83 -1.39
C ARG A 296 9.97 -6.71 -2.12
N TRP A 297 11.24 -6.36 -1.99
CA TRP A 297 12.37 -7.02 -2.66
C TRP A 297 13.10 -7.98 -1.74
N ILE A 298 13.20 -7.64 -0.44
CA ILE A 298 13.84 -8.47 0.59
C ILE A 298 12.78 -8.86 1.63
N PRO A 299 12.05 -9.98 1.43
CA PRO A 299 11.02 -10.42 2.36
C PRO A 299 11.52 -10.56 3.80
N LYS A 300 10.60 -10.40 4.76
CA LYS A 300 10.92 -10.61 6.18
C LYS A 300 11.33 -12.08 6.39
N GLY A 301 12.45 -12.31 7.07
CA GLY A 301 13.00 -13.65 7.28
C GLY A 301 14.06 -14.06 6.25
N SER A 302 14.23 -13.32 5.16
CA SER A 302 15.33 -13.55 4.22
C SER A 302 16.68 -13.19 4.83
N HIS A 303 17.71 -13.99 4.50
CA HIS A 303 19.09 -13.70 4.86
C HIS A 303 19.66 -12.58 3.98
N ILE A 304 19.85 -11.39 4.54
CA ILE A 304 20.39 -10.20 3.87
C ILE A 304 21.81 -10.46 3.33
N SER A 305 22.57 -11.32 4.02
CA SER A 305 23.90 -11.80 3.58
C SER A 305 23.92 -12.37 2.15
N LYS A 306 22.81 -12.95 1.68
CA LYS A 306 22.70 -13.53 0.33
C LYS A 306 22.60 -12.48 -0.77
N PHE A 307 22.26 -11.23 -0.42
CA PHE A 307 22.13 -10.16 -1.40
C PHE A 307 23.46 -9.43 -1.55
N THR A 308 23.89 -9.25 -2.79
CA THR A 308 25.13 -8.55 -3.13
C THR A 308 24.99 -7.05 -2.90
N ASP A 309 26.10 -6.34 -2.71
CA ASP A 309 26.05 -4.89 -2.51
C ASP A 309 25.51 -4.18 -3.77
N LYS A 310 25.76 -4.74 -4.96
CA LYS A 310 25.15 -4.29 -6.22
C LYS A 310 23.62 -4.40 -6.18
N TYR A 311 23.07 -5.50 -5.70
CA TYR A 311 21.62 -5.66 -5.56
C TYR A 311 21.03 -4.63 -4.59
N ILE A 312 21.74 -4.32 -3.49
CA ILE A 312 21.31 -3.29 -2.55
C ILE A 312 21.33 -1.90 -3.20
N GLN A 313 22.31 -1.61 -4.05
CA GLN A 313 22.36 -0.39 -4.85
C GLN A 313 21.20 -0.32 -5.86
N ASP A 314 20.96 -1.39 -6.63
CA ASP A 314 19.85 -1.46 -7.58
C ASP A 314 18.49 -1.28 -6.87
N LEU A 315 18.35 -1.81 -5.65
CA LEU A 315 17.18 -1.61 -4.79
C LEU A 315 17.05 -0.14 -4.35
N GLN A 316 18.15 0.49 -3.93
CA GLN A 316 18.16 1.91 -3.55
C GLN A 316 17.70 2.78 -4.73
N ASP A 317 18.27 2.55 -5.91
CA ASP A 317 17.95 3.29 -7.14
C ASP A 317 16.48 3.07 -7.53
N TRP A 318 15.98 1.84 -7.42
CA TRP A 318 14.56 1.54 -7.64
C TRP A 318 13.66 2.32 -6.67
N ILE A 319 14.02 2.42 -5.38
CA ILE A 319 13.24 3.16 -4.38
C ILE A 319 13.25 4.67 -4.69
N ASN A 320 14.40 5.21 -5.08
CA ASN A 320 14.56 6.64 -5.34
C ASN A 320 13.91 7.09 -6.65
N THR A 321 13.82 6.19 -7.64
CA THR A 321 13.11 6.40 -8.93
C THR A 321 11.64 5.99 -8.90
N TYR A 322 11.16 5.36 -7.82
CA TYR A 322 9.77 4.94 -7.70
C TYR A 322 8.81 6.15 -7.66
N PRO A 323 7.76 6.20 -8.50
CA PRO A 323 6.78 7.30 -8.50
C PRO A 323 6.00 7.40 -7.19
N ARG A 324 5.96 8.60 -6.57
CA ARG A 324 5.30 8.81 -5.27
C ARG A 324 4.17 9.83 -5.37
N LYS A 325 2.98 9.45 -4.92
CA LYS A 325 1.80 10.33 -4.95
C LYS A 325 2.00 11.64 -4.15
N ILE A 326 2.82 11.62 -3.09
CA ILE A 326 3.10 12.81 -2.26
C ILE A 326 3.86 13.91 -3.03
N PHE A 327 4.55 13.56 -4.11
CA PHE A 327 5.28 14.49 -4.97
C PHE A 327 4.60 14.62 -6.33
N ASP A 328 3.27 14.55 -6.36
CA ASP A 328 2.48 14.57 -7.60
C ASP A 328 2.96 13.57 -8.64
N TYR A 329 3.33 12.38 -8.16
CA TYR A 329 3.84 11.25 -8.95
C TYR A 329 5.27 11.39 -9.47
N LEU A 330 6.00 12.44 -9.10
CA LEU A 330 7.45 12.46 -9.23
C LEU A 330 8.09 11.40 -8.33
N SER A 331 9.26 10.93 -8.74
CA SER A 331 10.13 10.14 -7.89
C SER A 331 10.88 11.01 -6.88
N SER A 332 11.52 10.39 -5.89
CA SER A 332 12.30 11.13 -4.89
C SER A 332 13.49 11.85 -5.54
N GLN A 333 14.15 11.17 -6.48
CA GLN A 333 15.26 11.73 -7.24
C GLN A 333 14.82 12.97 -8.04
N GLU A 334 13.72 12.88 -8.77
CA GLU A 334 13.23 14.00 -9.59
C GLU A 334 12.76 15.17 -8.75
N TYR A 335 12.08 14.87 -7.63
CA TYR A 335 11.66 15.92 -6.72
C TYR A 335 12.86 16.62 -6.09
N LYS A 336 13.92 15.86 -5.74
CA LYS A 336 15.18 16.42 -5.25
C LYS A 336 15.84 17.33 -6.29
N GLU A 337 15.93 16.89 -7.54
CA GLU A 337 16.47 17.70 -8.64
C GLU A 337 15.65 18.99 -8.82
N LEU A 338 14.31 18.88 -8.78
CA LEU A 338 13.43 20.05 -8.88
C LEU A 338 13.65 21.07 -7.76
N VAL A 339 13.77 20.64 -6.51
CA VAL A 339 13.82 21.56 -5.34
C VAL A 339 15.23 22.02 -4.94
N LEU A 340 16.29 21.37 -5.43
CA LEU A 340 17.67 21.74 -5.12
C LEU A 340 18.40 22.45 -6.27
N VAL A 341 17.88 22.37 -7.49
CA VAL A 341 18.39 23.12 -8.65
C VAL A 341 17.62 24.42 -8.88
N SER A 342 16.43 24.55 -8.28
CA SER A 342 15.66 25.81 -8.17
C SER A 342 16.10 26.61 -6.96
#